data_AF-A0A1B6YAH3-F1
#
_entry.id   AF-A0A1B6YAH3-F1
#
_cell.length_a   1.000
_cell.length_b   1.000
_cell.length_c   1.000
_cell.angle_alpha   90.00
_cell.angle_beta   90.00
_cell.angle_gamma   90.00
#
_symmetry.space_group_name_H-M   'P 1'
#
loop_
_entity.id
_entity.type
_entity.pdbx_description
1 polymer ?
#
loop_
_entity_poly.entity_id
_entity_poly.type
_entity_poly.pdbx_seq_one_letter_code
_entity_poly.pdbx_strand_id
1 'polypeptide(L)'
;MSKEQNLTFRDLLLVLVSEIETIKRLFYQQEKYKALIHRLSQYNIHERSPLPSQKELLEILDLNRSKLMGLMQDLYDEFRTEISHWYPIKKTDVHIAGKQRNGDFFQVAPDEIKHIPSEGDHISVPFIRNEYGNGGYFQVKMVKHTIEENTHSIVVFVDEDFSLDDL
;
A
#
# COMPACT_ATOMS: atom_id res chain seq x y z
N MET A 1 12.83 8.40 16.32
CA MET A 1 13.36 8.29 14.94
C MET A 1 13.51 6.81 14.64
N SER A 2 12.61 6.23 13.85
CA SER A 2 12.72 4.84 13.41
C SER A 2 13.96 4.68 12.53
N LYS A 3 14.73 3.61 12.70
CA LYS A 3 15.78 3.23 11.74
C LYS A 3 15.10 3.03 10.39
N GLU A 4 15.37 3.90 9.41
CA GLU A 4 14.96 3.64 8.03
C GLU A 4 15.62 2.33 7.60
N GLN A 5 14.80 1.32 7.30
CA GLN A 5 15.27 0.09 6.69
C GLN A 5 15.71 0.42 5.27
N ASN A 6 17.00 0.25 4.97
CA ASN A 6 17.49 0.32 3.61
C ASN A 6 16.81 -0.76 2.76
N LEU A 7 16.20 -0.33 1.66
CA LEU A 7 15.50 -1.23 0.75
C LEU A 7 16.48 -2.14 0.01
N THR A 8 16.03 -3.35 -0.36
CA THR A 8 16.86 -4.21 -1.19
C THR A 8 16.95 -3.65 -2.60
N PHE A 9 17.95 -4.10 -3.38
CA PHE A 9 18.07 -3.73 -4.79
C PHE A 9 16.76 -4.00 -5.57
N ARG A 10 16.11 -5.14 -5.29
CA ARG A 10 14.89 -5.55 -5.99
C ARG A 10 13.73 -4.63 -5.65
N ASP A 11 13.59 -4.24 -4.39
CA ASP A 11 12.53 -3.34 -3.95
C ASP A 11 12.69 -1.96 -4.59
N LEU A 12 13.92 -1.41 -4.55
CA LEU A 12 14.24 -0.14 -5.20
C LEU A 12 13.98 -0.20 -6.71
N LEU A 13 14.42 -1.27 -7.37
CA LEU A 13 14.24 -1.42 -8.81
C LEU A 13 12.75 -1.45 -9.20
N LEU A 14 11.93 -2.21 -8.47
CA LEU A 14 10.50 -2.33 -8.76
C LEU A 14 9.81 -0.98 -8.65
N VAL A 15 10.02 -0.25 -7.54
CA VAL A 15 9.40 1.06 -7.31
C VAL A 15 9.87 2.09 -8.33
N LEU A 16 11.17 2.17 -8.59
CA LEU A 16 11.72 3.17 -9.50
C LEU A 16 11.29 2.93 -10.96
N VAL A 17 11.13 1.67 -11.38
CA VAL A 17 10.66 1.33 -12.72
C VAL A 17 9.14 1.52 -12.85
N SER A 18 8.35 1.16 -11.83
CA SER A 18 6.89 1.33 -11.89
C SER A 18 6.48 2.80 -11.99
N GLU A 19 7.21 3.68 -11.30
CA GLU A 19 6.94 5.12 -11.25
C GLU A 19 7.84 5.95 -12.18
N ILE A 20 8.48 5.32 -13.15
CA ILE A 20 9.58 5.93 -13.91
C ILE A 20 9.18 7.21 -14.65
N GLU A 21 7.95 7.31 -15.15
CA GLU A 21 7.47 8.52 -15.83
C GLU A 21 7.30 9.70 -14.86
N THR A 22 6.79 9.43 -13.65
CA THR A 22 6.68 10.43 -12.59
C THR A 22 8.06 10.87 -12.12
N ILE A 23 8.96 9.91 -11.87
CA ILE A 23 10.34 10.16 -11.46
C ILE A 23 11.07 10.99 -12.52
N LYS A 24 10.91 10.65 -13.80
CA LYS A 24 11.52 11.39 -14.91
C LYS A 24 11.01 12.83 -14.97
N ARG A 25 9.70 13.05 -14.80
CA ARG A 25 9.14 14.43 -14.76
C ARG A 25 9.75 15.27 -13.63
N LEU A 26 10.01 14.66 -12.47
CA LEU A 26 10.47 15.37 -11.28
C LEU A 26 11.99 15.55 -11.20
N PHE A 27 12.75 14.51 -11.55
CA PHE A 27 14.17 14.41 -11.19
C PHE A 27 15.11 14.38 -12.40
N TYR A 28 14.61 14.33 -13.65
CA TYR A 28 15.47 14.16 -14.83
C TYR A 28 16.43 15.33 -15.10
N GLN A 29 16.09 16.54 -14.63
CA GLN A 29 16.97 17.72 -14.72
C GLN A 29 18.11 17.69 -13.69
N GLN A 30 18.03 16.82 -12.69
CA GLN A 30 19.10 16.66 -11.71
C GLN A 30 20.21 15.77 -12.30
N GLU A 31 21.37 16.38 -12.60
CA GLU A 31 22.49 15.68 -13.24
C GLU A 31 22.93 14.42 -12.48
N LYS A 32 22.80 14.40 -11.14
CA LYS A 32 23.14 13.22 -10.34
C LYS A 32 22.33 11.96 -10.69
N TYR A 33 21.06 12.11 -11.09
CA TYR A 33 20.15 10.99 -11.35
C TYR A 33 19.95 10.68 -12.83
N LYS A 34 20.33 11.60 -13.71
CA LYS A 34 19.99 11.59 -15.13
C LYS A 34 20.34 10.28 -15.83
N ALA A 35 21.55 9.74 -15.59
CA ALA A 35 21.99 8.48 -16.18
C ALA A 35 21.16 7.28 -15.69
N LEU A 36 20.89 7.22 -14.38
CA LEU A 36 20.07 6.18 -13.77
C LEU A 36 18.63 6.22 -14.31
N ILE A 37 17.99 7.39 -14.29
CA ILE A 37 16.63 7.59 -14.79
C ILE A 37 16.55 7.24 -16.28
N HIS A 38 17.52 7.69 -17.08
CA HIS A 38 17.56 7.37 -18.50
C HIS A 38 17.61 5.86 -18.73
N ARG A 39 18.48 5.14 -18.00
CA ARG A 39 18.57 3.68 -18.11
C ARG A 39 17.30 2.99 -17.64
N LEU A 40 16.75 3.37 -16.48
CA LEU A 40 15.54 2.75 -15.94
C LEU A 40 14.32 2.97 -16.84
N SER A 41 14.25 4.09 -17.57
CA SER A 41 13.15 4.37 -18.52
C SER A 41 13.09 3.45 -19.74
N GLN A 42 14.08 2.57 -19.91
CA GLN A 42 14.10 1.56 -20.96
C GLN A 42 13.42 0.25 -20.55
N TYR A 43 12.97 0.13 -19.30
CA TYR A 43 12.32 -1.06 -18.77
C TYR A 43 10.86 -0.76 -18.44
N ASN A 44 10.02 -1.78 -18.60
CA ASN A 44 8.59 -1.71 -18.31
C ASN A 44 8.19 -2.90 -17.45
N ILE A 45 7.64 -2.63 -16.27
CA ILE A 45 7.23 -3.66 -15.31
C ILE A 45 6.04 -4.51 -15.82
N HIS A 46 5.27 -4.00 -16.77
CA HIS A 46 4.11 -4.68 -17.36
C HIS A 46 4.46 -5.51 -18.61
N GLU A 47 5.68 -5.37 -19.12
CA GLU A 47 6.14 -6.18 -20.25
C GLU A 47 6.73 -7.51 -19.78
N ARG A 48 6.68 -8.53 -20.65
CA ARG A 48 7.33 -9.83 -20.39
C ARG A 48 8.87 -9.76 -20.43
N SER A 49 9.42 -8.59 -20.73
CA SER A 49 10.86 -8.34 -20.77
C SER A 49 11.45 -8.41 -19.36
N PRO A 50 12.62 -9.04 -19.17
CA PRO A 50 13.23 -9.10 -17.86
C PRO A 50 13.67 -7.69 -17.40
N LEU A 51 13.38 -7.37 -16.14
CA LEU A 51 13.99 -6.23 -15.45
C LEU A 51 15.51 -6.43 -15.32
N PRO A 52 16.30 -5.34 -15.24
CA PRO A 52 17.74 -5.46 -15.24
C PRO A 52 18.26 -6.14 -13.98
N SER A 53 19.33 -6.90 -14.14
CA SER A 53 20.08 -7.38 -12.99
C SER A 53 20.90 -6.26 -12.36
N GLN A 54 21.24 -6.40 -11.07
CA GLN A 54 22.16 -5.46 -10.41
C GLN A 54 23.50 -5.39 -11.13
N LYS A 55 24.02 -6.54 -11.57
CA LYS A 55 25.28 -6.62 -12.31
C LYS A 55 25.23 -5.81 -13.61
N GLU A 56 24.14 -5.92 -14.36
CA GLU A 56 23.93 -5.17 -15.60
C GLU A 56 23.94 -3.66 -15.36
N LEU A 57 23.23 -3.18 -14.34
CA LEU A 57 23.21 -1.74 -14.02
C LEU A 57 24.58 -1.22 -13.57
N LEU A 58 25.36 -2.02 -12.85
CA LEU A 58 26.72 -1.65 -12.44
C LEU A 58 27.63 -1.45 -13.65
N GLU A 59 27.57 -2.38 -14.62
CA GLU A 59 28.37 -2.33 -15.84
C GLU A 59 27.98 -1.14 -16.72
N ILE A 60 26.68 -0.90 -16.91
CA ILE A 60 26.18 0.14 -17.82
C ILE A 60 26.39 1.55 -17.28
N LEU A 61 26.24 1.72 -15.96
CA LEU A 61 26.39 3.02 -15.32
C LEU A 61 27.85 3.30 -14.88
N ASP A 62 28.75 2.33 -15.07
CA ASP A 62 30.13 2.37 -14.57
C ASP A 62 30.20 2.71 -13.07
N LEU A 63 29.37 2.01 -12.28
CA LEU A 63 29.24 2.21 -10.85
C LEU A 63 29.66 0.96 -10.08
N ASN A 64 30.21 1.17 -8.88
CA ASN A 64 30.33 0.10 -7.91
C ASN A 64 29.01 -0.10 -7.15
N ARG A 65 28.88 -1.25 -6.47
CA ARG A 65 27.66 -1.64 -5.75
C ARG A 65 27.20 -0.59 -4.75
N SER A 66 28.11 0.00 -3.98
CA SER A 66 27.78 0.99 -2.96
C SER A 66 27.23 2.28 -3.59
N LYS A 67 27.85 2.75 -4.68
CA LYS A 67 27.39 3.94 -5.40
C LYS A 67 26.03 3.72 -6.05
N LEU A 68 25.80 2.58 -6.70
CA LEU A 68 24.50 2.27 -7.30
C LEU A 68 23.40 2.21 -6.23
N MET A 69 23.62 1.44 -5.16
CA MET A 69 22.64 1.33 -4.08
C MET A 69 22.37 2.68 -3.40
N GLY A 70 23.43 3.46 -3.15
CA GLY A 70 23.30 4.80 -2.59
C GLY A 70 22.49 5.73 -3.51
N LEU A 71 22.76 5.71 -4.82
CA LEU A 71 22.04 6.53 -5.79
C LEU A 71 20.57 6.14 -5.92
N MET A 72 20.27 4.85 -5.93
CA MET A 72 18.89 4.35 -5.99
C MET A 72 18.12 4.67 -4.71
N GLN A 73 18.76 4.55 -3.54
CA GLN A 73 18.16 4.89 -2.26
C GLN A 73 17.92 6.40 -2.14
N ASP A 74 18.91 7.24 -2.48
CA ASP A 74 18.79 8.70 -2.50
C ASP A 74 17.65 9.17 -3.41
N LEU A 75 17.57 8.64 -4.63
CA LEU A 75 16.47 8.93 -5.55
C LEU A 75 15.11 8.49 -5.00
N TYR A 76 15.05 7.30 -4.40
CA TYR A 76 13.82 6.79 -3.79
C TYR A 76 13.36 7.67 -2.62
N ASP A 77 14.27 8.09 -1.74
CA ASP A 77 13.95 8.89 -0.56
C ASP A 77 13.51 10.31 -0.94
N GLU A 78 14.16 10.92 -1.94
CA GLU A 78 13.71 12.19 -2.50
C GLU A 78 12.35 12.06 -3.19
N PHE A 79 12.16 11.02 -4.01
CA PHE A 79 10.88 10.77 -4.67
C PHE A 79 9.75 10.56 -3.65
N ARG A 80 9.98 9.73 -2.62
CA ARG A 80 9.04 9.51 -1.51
C ARG A 80 8.68 10.82 -0.83
N THR A 81 9.66 11.66 -0.56
CA THR A 81 9.45 12.97 0.08
C THR A 81 8.59 13.87 -0.80
N GLU A 82 8.88 13.97 -2.10
CA GLU A 82 8.11 14.80 -3.02
C GLU A 82 6.66 14.33 -3.18
N ILE A 83 6.45 13.03 -3.45
CA ILE A 83 5.09 12.50 -3.64
C ILE A 83 4.28 12.45 -2.33
N SER A 84 4.93 12.40 -1.16
CA SER A 84 4.20 12.45 0.12
C SER A 84 3.40 13.74 0.27
N HIS A 85 3.86 14.85 -0.35
CA HIS A 85 3.14 16.11 -0.40
C HIS A 85 2.01 16.12 -1.45
N TRP A 86 2.03 15.18 -2.41
CA TRP A 86 1.03 15.05 -3.47
C TRP A 86 -0.17 14.19 -3.07
N TYR A 87 0.00 13.36 -2.04
CA TYR A 87 -1.08 12.59 -1.44
C TYR A 87 -1.36 13.05 0.01
N PRO A 88 -1.70 14.33 0.25
CA PRO A 88 -2.15 14.73 1.57
C PRO A 88 -3.48 14.02 1.84
N ILE A 89 -3.48 13.01 2.71
CA ILE A 89 -4.72 12.40 3.19
C ILE A 89 -5.45 13.47 4.00
N LYS A 90 -6.48 14.08 3.40
CA LYS A 90 -7.30 15.12 4.03
C LYS A 90 -8.40 14.52 4.88
N LYS A 91 -8.84 13.31 4.51
CA LYS A 91 -9.94 12.60 5.12
C LYS A 91 -9.63 11.12 5.14
N THR A 92 -9.96 10.47 6.25
CA THR A 92 -9.95 9.00 6.35
C THR A 92 -11.38 8.56 6.61
N ASP A 93 -11.89 7.69 5.75
CA ASP A 93 -13.23 7.11 5.87
C ASP A 93 -13.10 5.63 6.19
N VAL A 94 -13.77 5.20 7.26
CA VAL A 94 -13.79 3.78 7.66
C VAL A 94 -15.18 3.22 7.49
N HIS A 95 -15.26 2.14 6.72
CA HIS A 95 -16.49 1.38 6.51
C HIS A 95 -16.32 -0.03 7.04
N ILE A 96 -17.34 -0.53 7.73
CA ILE A 96 -17.48 -1.94 8.06
C ILE A 96 -18.56 -2.49 7.15
N ALA A 97 -18.20 -3.47 6.31
CA ALA A 97 -19.11 -4.10 5.37
C ALA A 97 -19.13 -5.60 5.62
N GLY A 98 -20.32 -6.19 5.58
CA GLY A 98 -20.45 -7.62 5.85
C GLY A 98 -21.70 -8.20 5.24
N LYS A 99 -21.75 -9.53 5.26
CA LYS A 99 -22.89 -10.32 4.81
C LYS A 99 -23.42 -11.15 5.97
N GLN A 100 -24.73 -11.06 6.20
CA GLN A 100 -25.45 -11.90 7.14
C GLN A 100 -25.73 -13.28 6.52
N ARG A 101 -25.91 -14.32 7.36
CA ARG A 101 -26.23 -15.68 6.87
C ARG A 101 -27.48 -15.76 6.01
N ASN A 102 -28.47 -14.93 6.29
CA ASN A 102 -29.72 -14.87 5.52
C ASN A 102 -29.54 -14.34 4.09
N GLY A 103 -28.33 -13.87 3.75
CA GLY A 103 -28.00 -13.33 2.44
C GLY A 103 -27.97 -11.81 2.39
N ASP A 104 -28.44 -11.12 3.43
CA ASP A 104 -28.49 -9.67 3.50
C ASP A 104 -27.08 -9.08 3.65
N PHE A 105 -26.89 -7.90 3.07
CA PHE A 105 -25.66 -7.15 3.17
C PHE A 105 -25.87 -5.93 4.05
N PHE A 106 -24.85 -5.58 4.82
CA PHE A 106 -24.84 -4.32 5.55
C PHE A 106 -23.53 -3.57 5.30
N GLN A 107 -23.63 -2.26 5.42
CA GLN A 107 -22.48 -1.38 5.50
C GLN A 107 -22.76 -0.29 6.53
N VAL A 108 -21.80 -0.07 7.42
CA VAL A 108 -21.85 0.98 8.44
C VAL A 108 -20.57 1.79 8.37
N ALA A 109 -20.65 3.09 8.63
CA ALA A 109 -19.52 3.98 8.70
C ALA A 109 -19.46 4.55 10.12
N PRO A 110 -18.71 3.92 11.04
CA PRO A 110 -18.65 4.40 12.41
C PRO A 110 -17.80 5.67 12.47
N ASP A 111 -18.28 6.68 13.17
CA ASP A 111 -17.50 7.86 13.50
C ASP A 111 -16.48 7.54 14.60
N GLU A 112 -15.36 8.28 14.61
CA GLU A 112 -14.36 8.27 15.69
C GLU A 112 -13.70 6.90 16.00
N ILE A 113 -13.52 6.02 15.00
CA ILE A 113 -12.73 4.80 15.19
C ILE A 113 -11.29 5.14 15.58
N LYS A 114 -10.88 4.72 16.78
CA LYS A 114 -9.51 4.88 17.27
C LYS A 114 -8.56 3.81 16.75
N HIS A 115 -9.07 2.61 16.50
CA HIS A 115 -8.29 1.44 16.11
C HIS A 115 -9.01 0.68 15.01
N ILE A 116 -8.32 0.48 13.89
CA ILE A 116 -8.80 -0.41 12.83
C ILE A 116 -8.50 -1.85 13.29
N PRO A 117 -9.51 -2.73 13.36
CA PRO A 117 -9.28 -4.13 13.72
C PRO A 117 -8.47 -4.83 12.62
N SER A 118 -7.67 -5.82 13.01
CA SER A 118 -6.87 -6.64 12.09
C SER A 118 -7.67 -7.81 11.52
N GLU A 119 -7.18 -8.41 10.45
CA GLU A 119 -7.71 -9.68 9.97
C GLU A 119 -7.64 -10.76 11.07
N GLY A 120 -8.75 -11.47 11.28
CA GLY A 120 -8.92 -12.44 12.36
C GLY A 120 -9.45 -11.88 13.68
N ASP A 121 -9.45 -10.55 13.87
CA ASP A 121 -10.05 -9.93 15.05
C ASP A 121 -11.58 -10.10 15.03
N HIS A 122 -12.18 -10.04 16.22
CA HIS A 122 -13.62 -10.10 16.40
C HIS A 122 -14.16 -8.72 16.79
N ILE A 123 -15.25 -8.31 16.13
CA ILE A 123 -15.95 -7.07 16.43
C ILE A 123 -17.43 -7.35 16.71
N SER A 124 -18.03 -6.53 17.56
CA SER A 124 -19.47 -6.54 17.78
C SER A 124 -20.07 -5.27 17.22
N VAL A 125 -21.14 -5.39 16.44
CA VAL A 125 -21.95 -4.27 15.96
C VAL A 125 -23.37 -4.41 16.54
N PRO A 126 -23.63 -3.85 17.74
CA PRO A 126 -24.81 -4.19 18.54
C PRO A 126 -26.16 -3.85 17.91
N PHE A 127 -26.17 -2.88 16.99
CA PHE A 127 -27.39 -2.43 16.31
C PHE A 127 -27.71 -3.20 15.03
N ILE A 128 -26.76 -4.01 14.54
CA ILE A 128 -27.04 -4.97 13.46
C ILE A 128 -27.62 -6.21 14.12
N ARG A 129 -28.90 -6.48 13.87
CA ARG A 129 -29.56 -7.70 14.34
C ARG A 129 -29.20 -8.84 13.41
N ASN A 130 -28.79 -9.97 13.99
CA ASN A 130 -28.71 -11.25 13.29
C ASN A 130 -29.98 -12.06 13.61
N GLU A 131 -30.20 -13.17 12.89
CA GLU A 131 -31.41 -13.98 13.03
C GLU A 131 -31.60 -14.60 14.43
N TYR A 132 -30.54 -14.64 15.25
CA TYR A 132 -30.49 -15.42 16.51
C TYR A 132 -30.27 -14.57 17.78
N GLY A 133 -30.15 -13.24 17.70
CA GLY A 133 -29.90 -12.44 18.90
C GLY A 133 -29.84 -10.92 18.72
N ASN A 134 -29.62 -10.24 19.85
CA ASN A 134 -29.38 -8.81 19.91
C ASN A 134 -27.87 -8.54 19.76
N GLY A 135 -27.46 -8.12 18.57
CA GLY A 135 -26.09 -7.70 18.26
C GLY A 135 -25.34 -8.72 17.41
N GLY A 136 -24.87 -8.27 16.26
CA GLY A 136 -24.06 -9.07 15.36
C GLY A 136 -22.63 -9.15 15.86
N TYR A 137 -22.14 -10.38 16.06
CA TYR A 137 -20.74 -10.69 16.29
C TYR A 137 -20.13 -11.10 14.96
N PHE A 138 -19.01 -10.48 14.61
CA PHE A 138 -18.38 -10.68 13.32
C PHE A 138 -16.88 -10.87 13.46
N GLN A 139 -16.33 -11.76 12.64
CA GLN A 139 -14.89 -11.90 12.46
C GLN A 139 -14.45 -11.07 11.25
N VAL A 140 -13.38 -10.30 11.41
CA VAL A 140 -12.75 -9.55 10.33
C VAL A 140 -12.06 -10.52 9.38
N LYS A 141 -12.49 -10.52 8.12
CA LYS A 141 -11.92 -11.36 7.06
C LYS A 141 -10.85 -10.66 6.26
N MET A 142 -10.98 -9.35 6.08
CA MET A 142 -10.06 -8.58 5.26
C MET A 142 -10.17 -7.10 5.60
N VAL A 143 -9.04 -6.41 5.62
CA VAL A 143 -9.00 -4.95 5.68
C VAL A 143 -8.41 -4.46 4.36
N LYS A 144 -9.22 -3.72 3.58
CA LYS A 144 -8.78 -3.14 2.31
C LYS A 144 -8.56 -1.64 2.49
N HIS A 145 -7.42 -1.16 2.03
CA HIS A 145 -7.11 0.26 1.94
C HIS A 145 -7.17 0.73 0.49
N THR A 146 -7.72 1.91 0.26
CA THR A 146 -7.72 2.58 -1.03
C THR A 146 -7.44 4.06 -0.80
N ILE A 147 -6.57 4.64 -1.63
CA ILE A 147 -6.22 6.06 -1.55
C ILE A 147 -6.57 6.67 -2.90
N GLU A 148 -7.62 7.49 -2.91
CA GLU A 148 -8.13 8.18 -4.10
C GLU A 148 -8.52 9.61 -3.72
N GLU A 149 -8.22 10.58 -4.58
CA GLU A 149 -8.65 11.98 -4.43
C GLU A 149 -8.40 12.62 -3.04
N ASN A 150 -7.25 12.35 -2.40
CA ASN A 150 -6.89 12.80 -1.04
C ASN A 150 -7.71 12.17 0.10
N THR A 151 -8.44 11.10 -0.18
CA THR A 151 -9.20 10.32 0.80
C THR A 151 -8.58 8.95 0.99
N HIS A 152 -8.34 8.57 2.24
CA HIS A 152 -7.94 7.22 2.60
C HIS A 152 -9.17 6.44 3.04
N SER A 153 -9.65 5.58 2.16
CA SER A 153 -10.80 4.71 2.43
C SER A 153 -10.31 3.39 2.99
N ILE A 154 -10.82 3.02 4.16
CA ILE A 154 -10.54 1.75 4.83
C ILE A 154 -11.86 0.97 4.86
N VAL A 155 -11.89 -0.20 4.25
CA VAL A 155 -13.05 -1.09 4.29
C VAL A 155 -12.67 -2.34 5.06
N VAL A 156 -13.32 -2.53 6.20
CA VAL A 156 -13.21 -3.72 7.05
C VAL A 156 -14.33 -4.68 6.63
N PHE A 157 -13.95 -5.77 5.98
CA PHE A 157 -14.87 -6.83 5.58
C PHE A 157 -15.01 -7.84 6.71
N VAL A 158 -16.26 -8.15 7.06
CA VAL A 158 -16.57 -9.03 8.18
C VAL A 158 -17.62 -10.07 7.81
N ASP A 159 -17.49 -11.27 8.39
CA ASP A 159 -18.51 -12.32 8.31
C ASP A 159 -19.04 -12.61 9.70
N GLU A 160 -20.29 -13.07 9.80
CA GLU A 160 -20.84 -13.52 11.08
C GLU A 160 -19.97 -14.61 11.70
N ASP A 161 -19.56 -14.37 12.95
CA ASP A 161 -18.82 -15.34 13.75
C ASP A 161 -19.75 -15.98 14.77
N PHE A 162 -19.79 -17.31 14.75
CA PHE A 162 -20.56 -18.11 15.68
C PHE A 162 -19.64 -19.18 16.25
N SER A 163 -19.47 -19.18 17.58
CA SER A 163 -18.98 -20.35 18.27
C SER A 163 -20.15 -21.34 18.42
N LEU A 164 -19.92 -22.63 18.19
CA LEU A 164 -20.91 -23.69 18.40
C LEU A 164 -21.31 -23.84 19.88
N ASP A 165 -20.59 -23.17 20.79
CA ASP A 165 -20.81 -23.21 22.23
C ASP A 165 -21.89 -22.20 22.71
N ASP A 166 -22.39 -21.34 21.81
CA ASP A 166 -23.46 -20.37 22.09
C ASP A 166 -24.87 -20.85 21.67
N LEU A 167 -25.02 -22.15 21.34
CA LEU A 167 -26.28 -22.83 21.00
C LEU A 167 -26.82 -23.71 22.13
#